data_AF-A0A2N0MQX2-F1
#
_entry.id   AF-A0A2N0MQX2-F1
#
_cell.length_a   1.000
_cell.length_b   1.000
_cell.length_c   1.000
_cell.angle_alpha   90.00
_cell.angle_beta   90.00
_cell.angle_gamma   90.00
#
_symmetry.space_group_name_H-M   'P 1'
#
loop_
_entity.id
_entity.type
_entity.pdbx_description
1 polymer ?
#
loop_
_entity_poly.entity_id
_entity_poly.type
_entity_poly.pdbx_seq_one_letter_code
_entity_poly.pdbx_strand_id
1 'polypeptide(L)'
;MGHLDGYKKSGLFSDREKLALELAERMTHTGKRVTDRFFTKLQREFSDEELVELAAIIAYENFRSKFNPVFGVEANGLCHLPAVESMAAAATEKFH
;
A
#
# COMPACT_ATOMS: atom_id res chain seq x y z
N MET A 1 -11.65 -5.84 13.12
CA MET A 1 -11.73 -4.56 12.39
C MET A 1 -10.30 -4.17 12.02
N GLY A 2 -10.02 -3.92 10.75
CA GLY A 2 -8.67 -4.05 10.16
C GLY A 2 -7.57 -3.30 10.93
N HIS A 3 -6.59 -4.03 11.47
CA HIS A 3 -5.46 -3.45 12.21
C HIS A 3 -4.58 -2.52 11.36
N LEU A 4 -4.83 -2.44 10.06
CA LEU A 4 -4.14 -1.57 9.12
C LEU A 4 -4.44 -0.09 9.37
N ASP A 5 -5.67 0.35 9.64
CA ASP A 5 -5.94 1.79 9.85
C ASP A 5 -5.21 2.39 11.07
N GLY A 6 -4.86 1.53 12.03
CA GLY A 6 -4.14 1.87 13.26
C GLY A 6 -2.73 1.28 13.35
N TYR A 7 -2.15 0.79 12.24
CA TYR A 7 -0.96 -0.07 12.26
C TYR A 7 0.22 0.56 13.03
N LYS A 8 0.37 1.89 12.96
CA LYS A 8 1.43 2.65 13.65
C LYS A 8 1.43 2.47 15.16
N LYS A 9 0.25 2.29 15.76
CA LYS A 9 0.06 2.09 17.21
C LYS A 9 -0.23 0.65 17.59
N SER A 10 -0.40 -0.22 16.60
CA SER A 10 -0.72 -1.62 16.83
C SER A 10 0.51 -2.38 17.34
N GLY A 11 0.30 -3.24 18.33
CA GLY A 11 1.31 -4.20 18.80
C GLY A 11 1.45 -5.43 17.89
N LEU A 12 0.61 -5.57 16.86
CA LEU A 12 0.66 -6.71 15.94
C LEU A 12 1.74 -6.60 14.86
N PHE A 13 2.29 -5.40 14.66
CA PHE A 13 3.32 -5.16 13.67
C PHE A 13 4.62 -4.78 14.38
N SER A 14 5.71 -5.39 13.92
CA SER A 14 7.07 -4.98 14.23
C SER A 14 7.34 -3.57 13.70
N ASP A 15 8.41 -2.95 14.21
CA ASP A 15 8.82 -1.62 13.74
C ASP A 15 9.24 -1.64 12.26
N ARG A 16 9.88 -2.74 11.81
CA ARG A 16 10.19 -3.00 10.41
C ARG A 16 8.93 -3.04 9.52
N GLU A 17 7.91 -3.78 9.92
CA GLU A 17 6.64 -3.86 9.17
C GLU A 17 5.92 -2.51 9.13
N LYS A 18 5.92 -1.76 10.24
CA LYS A 18 5.36 -0.40 10.28
C LYS A 18 6.08 0.54 9.31
N LEU A 19 7.41 0.45 9.20
CA LEU A 19 8.16 1.24 8.23
C LEU A 19 7.83 0.85 6.79
N ALA A 20 7.69 -0.44 6.49
CA ALA A 20 7.27 -0.90 5.16
C ALA A 20 5.87 -0.37 4.79
N LEU A 21 4.91 -0.44 5.71
CA LEU A 21 3.58 0.12 5.54
C LEU A 21 3.62 1.65 5.35
N GLU A 22 4.47 2.37 6.08
CA GLU A 22 4.63 3.82 5.89
C GLU A 22 5.27 4.17 4.54
N LEU A 23 6.21 3.35 4.04
CA LEU A 23 6.76 3.52 2.70
C LEU A 23 5.66 3.33 1.64
N ALA A 24 4.83 2.29 1.77
CA ALA A 24 3.68 2.08 0.88
C ALA A 24 2.74 3.30 0.89
N GLU A 25 2.34 3.79 2.06
CA GLU A 25 1.53 5.03 2.16
C GLU A 25 2.19 6.21 1.44
N ARG A 26 3.49 6.44 1.65
CA ARG A 26 4.21 7.59 1.08
C ARG A 26 4.39 7.49 -0.43
N MET A 27 4.50 6.28 -0.99
CA MET A 27 4.59 6.07 -2.44
C MET A 27 3.23 6.11 -3.13
N THR A 28 2.15 5.71 -2.45
CA THR A 28 0.80 5.67 -3.02
C THR A 28 0.08 7.02 -2.94
N HIS A 29 0.22 7.75 -1.83
CA HIS A 29 -0.45 9.05 -1.68
C HIS A 29 0.41 10.20 -2.23
N THR A 30 -0.06 10.85 -3.30
CA THR A 30 0.66 11.95 -3.99
C THR A 30 1.00 13.15 -3.11
N GLY A 31 0.28 13.37 -2.00
CA GLY A 31 0.56 14.42 -1.02
C GLY A 31 1.64 14.04 0.01
N LYS A 32 2.11 12.80 0.03
CA LYS A 32 3.17 12.32 0.94
C LYS A 32 4.48 12.17 0.14
N ARG A 33 5.61 12.45 0.80
CA ARG A 33 6.96 12.29 0.22
C ARG A 33 7.79 11.31 1.02
N VAL A 34 8.65 10.56 0.35
CA VAL A 34 9.78 9.86 0.97
C VAL A 34 10.85 10.91 1.25
N THR A 35 10.88 11.41 2.49
CA THR A 35 11.84 12.42 2.95
C THR A 35 13.16 11.75 3.34
N ASP A 36 14.29 12.43 3.22
CA ASP A 36 15.61 11.90 3.62
C ASP A 36 15.60 11.35 5.04
N ARG A 37 15.01 12.07 6.00
CA ARG A 37 14.86 11.62 7.40
C ARG A 37 14.15 10.27 7.52
N PHE A 38 13.17 10.01 6.65
CA PHE A 38 12.42 8.74 6.65
C PHE A 38 13.23 7.66 5.94
N PHE A 39 13.89 7.98 4.83
CA PHE A 39 14.77 7.06 4.14
C PHE A 39 15.93 6.58 5.03
N THR A 40 16.52 7.47 5.84
CA THR A 40 17.52 7.07 6.85
C THR A 40 16.99 6.09 7.88
N LYS A 41 15.69 6.14 8.23
CA LYS A 41 15.10 5.12 9.12
C LYS A 41 14.95 3.78 8.40
N LEU A 42 14.56 3.81 7.13
CA LEU A 42 14.48 2.61 6.30
C LEU A 42 15.85 1.92 6.19
N GLN A 43 16.91 2.66 5.89
CA GLN A 43 18.27 2.10 5.78
C GLN A 43 18.85 1.52 7.09
N ARG A 44 18.23 1.79 8.25
CA ARG A 44 18.64 1.14 9.51
C ARG A 44 18.06 -0.24 9.68
N GLU A 45 16.91 -0.49 9.08
CA GLU A 45 16.22 -1.76 9.19
C GLU A 45 16.49 -2.62 7.95
N PHE A 46 16.37 -2.06 6.75
CA PHE A 46 16.43 -2.77 5.48
C PHE A 46 17.79 -2.63 4.78
N SER A 47 18.24 -3.68 4.09
CA SER A 47 19.34 -3.57 3.13
C SER A 47 18.91 -2.80 1.87
N ASP A 48 19.88 -2.38 1.06
CA ASP A 48 19.59 -1.69 -0.19
C ASP A 48 18.80 -2.61 -1.16
N GLU A 49 19.13 -3.90 -1.22
CA GLU A 49 18.41 -4.90 -2.02
C GLU A 49 16.95 -5.04 -1.56
N GLU A 50 16.73 -5.16 -0.25
CA GLU A 50 15.37 -5.26 0.32
C GLU A 50 14.55 -4.00 0.03
N LEU A 51 15.17 -2.80 0.06
CA LEU A 51 14.49 -1.55 -0.29
C LEU A 51 14.14 -1.48 -1.77
N VAL A 52 15.01 -1.97 -2.65
CA VAL A 52 14.73 -2.06 -4.09
C VAL A 52 13.54 -2.98 -4.35
N GLU A 53 13.52 -4.17 -3.75
CA GLU A 53 12.42 -5.12 -3.89
C GLU A 53 11.10 -4.55 -3.35
N LEU A 54 11.14 -3.96 -2.15
CA LEU A 54 9.97 -3.38 -1.52
C LEU A 54 9.40 -2.23 -2.35
N ALA A 55 10.26 -1.32 -2.83
CA ALA A 55 9.84 -0.22 -3.68
C ALA A 55 9.27 -0.70 -5.02
N ALA A 56 9.86 -1.75 -5.61
CA ALA A 56 9.40 -2.32 -6.88
C ALA A 56 7.97 -2.90 -6.76
N ILE A 57 7.68 -3.68 -5.71
CA ILE A 57 6.35 -4.25 -5.50
C ILE A 57 5.31 -3.15 -5.22
N ILE A 58 5.64 -2.16 -4.39
CA ILE A 58 4.74 -1.03 -4.12
C ILE A 58 4.44 -0.26 -5.42
N ALA A 59 5.47 0.01 -6.23
CA ALA A 59 5.29 0.69 -7.52
C ALA A 59 4.42 -0.14 -8.48
N TYR A 60 4.60 -1.45 -8.51
CA TYR A 60 3.82 -2.34 -9.36
C TYR A 60 2.34 -2.38 -8.98
N GLU A 61 2.01 -2.42 -7.69
CA GLU A 61 0.61 -2.35 -7.25
C GLU A 61 -0.01 -0.97 -7.49
N ASN A 62 0.76 0.11 -7.35
CA ASN A 62 0.32 1.45 -7.73
C ASN A 62 0.04 1.54 -9.25
N PHE A 63 0.86 0.90 -10.08
CA PHE A 63 0.60 0.78 -11.52
C PHE A 63 -0.70 0.01 -11.78
N ARG A 64 -0.87 -1.18 -11.19
CA ARG A 64 -2.08 -2.01 -11.35
C ARG A 64 -3.34 -1.29 -10.92
N SER A 65 -3.29 -0.48 -9.85
CA SER A 65 -4.43 0.32 -9.38
C SER A 65 -4.96 1.32 -10.43
N LYS A 66 -4.12 1.74 -11.39
CA LYS A 66 -4.49 2.65 -12.47
C LYS A 66 -4.68 1.94 -13.81
N PHE A 67 -3.93 0.88 -14.04
CA PHE A 67 -4.00 0.08 -15.26
C PHE A 67 -5.26 -0.78 -15.31
N ASN A 68 -5.53 -1.55 -14.25
CA ASN A 68 -6.64 -2.50 -14.21
C ASN A 68 -8.01 -1.87 -14.51
N PRO A 69 -8.35 -0.69 -13.94
CA PRO A 69 -9.64 -0.07 -14.21
C PRO A 69 -9.83 0.30 -15.70
N VAL A 70 -8.78 0.69 -16.42
CA VAL A 70 -8.87 1.04 -17.86
C VAL A 70 -9.40 -0.14 -18.69
N PHE A 71 -9.12 -1.37 -18.27
CA PHE A 71 -9.53 -2.59 -18.96
C PHE A 71 -10.69 -3.31 -18.27
N GLY A 72 -11.36 -2.68 -17.30
CA GLY A 72 -12.46 -3.29 -16.56
C GLY A 72 -12.04 -4.54 -15.78
N VAL A 73 -10.77 -4.63 -15.35
CA VAL A 73 -10.31 -5.75 -14.53
C VAL A 73 -10.80 -5.56 -13.11
N GLU A 74 -11.79 -6.35 -12.72
CA GLU A 74 -12.46 -6.28 -11.43
C GLU A 74 -11.76 -7.08 -10.32
N ALA A 75 -12.12 -6.76 -9.07
CA ALA A 75 -11.71 -7.57 -7.93
C ALA A 75 -12.36 -8.96 -8.00
N ASN A 76 -11.60 -10.00 -7.66
CA ASN A 76 -12.07 -11.39 -7.65
C ASN A 76 -12.90 -11.76 -6.40
N GLY A 77 -13.25 -10.80 -5.54
CA GLY A 77 -14.01 -11.03 -4.32
C GLY A 77 -13.29 -11.79 -3.21
N LEU A 78 -11.97 -12.00 -3.31
CA LEU A 78 -11.20 -12.75 -2.29
C LEU A 78 -10.86 -11.91 -1.04
N CYS A 79 -10.98 -10.58 -1.10
CA CYS A 79 -10.72 -9.71 0.02
C CYS A 79 -12.03 -9.32 0.72
N HIS A 80 -12.31 -9.96 1.87
CA HIS A 80 -13.53 -9.74 2.66
C HIS A 80 -13.43 -8.58 3.66
N LEU A 81 -12.55 -7.61 3.39
CA LEU A 81 -12.48 -6.41 4.23
C LEU A 81 -13.62 -5.47 3.80
N PRO A 82 -14.54 -5.09 4.72
CA PRO A 82 -15.73 -4.32 4.33
C PRO A 82 -15.42 -3.02 3.59
N ALA A 83 -14.33 -2.34 3.97
CA ALA A 83 -13.86 -1.14 3.27
C ALA A 83 -13.40 -1.42 1.83
N VAL A 84 -12.72 -2.55 1.61
CA VAL A 84 -12.24 -2.96 0.28
C VAL A 84 -13.40 -3.40 -0.61
N GLU A 85 -14.36 -4.15 -0.06
CA GLU A 85 -15.57 -4.54 -0.79
C GLU A 85 -16.39 -3.31 -1.22
N SER A 86 -16.57 -2.34 -0.32
CA SER A 86 -17.25 -1.08 -0.64
C SER A 86 -16.52 -0.28 -1.72
N MET A 87 -15.19 -0.19 -1.65
CA MET A 87 -14.38 0.50 -2.66
C MET A 87 -14.42 -0.21 -4.02
N ALA A 88 -14.37 -1.55 -4.02
CA ALA A 88 -14.46 -2.35 -5.24
C ALA A 88 -15.83 -2.16 -5.92
N ALA A 89 -16.92 -2.23 -5.17
CA ALA A 89 -18.28 -1.97 -5.69
C ALA A 89 -18.39 -0.57 -6.33
N ALA A 90 -17.92 0.47 -5.63
CA ALA A 90 -17.95 1.84 -6.15
C ALA A 90 -17.05 2.05 -7.38
N ALA A 91 -15.96 1.28 -7.51
CA ALA A 91 -15.10 1.32 -8.69
C ALA A 91 -15.78 0.67 -9.90
N THR A 92 -16.48 -0.46 -9.71
CA THR A 92 -17.21 -1.16 -10.76
C THR A 92 -18.42 -0.36 -11.27
N GLU A 93 -19.16 0.33 -10.40
CA GLU A 93 -20.28 1.20 -10.82
C GLU A 93 -19.86 2.30 -11.81
N LYS A 94 -18.61 2.79 -11.77
CA LYS A 94 -18.12 3.82 -12.70
C LYS A 94 -17.93 3.34 -14.14
N PHE A 95 -17.95 2.03 -14.39
CA PHE A 95 -17.79 1.43 -15.71
C PHE A 95 -19.12 1.06 -16.38
N HIS A 96 -20.24 1.23 -15.68
CA HIS A 96 -21.60 0.97 -16.16
C HIS A 96 -22.42 2.27 -16.21
#